data_AF-A0A1S3U4U0-F1
#
_entry.id   AF-A0A1S3U4U0-F1
#
_cell.length_a   1.000
_cell.length_b   1.000
_cell.length_c   1.000
_cell.angle_alpha   90.00
_cell.angle_beta   90.00
_cell.angle_gamma   90.00
#
_symmetry.space_group_name_H-M   'P 1'
#
loop_
_entity.id
_entity.type
_entity.pdbx_description
1 polymer ?
#
loop_
_entity_poly.entity_id
_entity_poly.type
_entity_poly.pdbx_seq_one_letter_code
_entity_poly.pdbx_strand_id
1 'polypeptide(L)'
;MTQDLEMKDRSMPSNSVSSPAPSTLQHLREIASLIETGSYSKEVRRIARAVRLTIVLRRKLTSSIISSFLDHVLTPGSEAHAKLSAYLPKEDDHEMEVDAATSAIQTPAKHLLPELEIYCYLLVLLFLIDKKKYNEAKACSSASIVWLKNTNRRTVDVIASRLYFYYSYSYELTGDLAEIRGNLLALHRIATLRHDELGQETLLNLLLRNYLHHNLYDQAEKLRSKAPRFEAHSNQQFCRYLFYLGKIRTIQLEYTDAKESLLQAARKAPVAARGFRIQCNKWAVIVRLLLGEIPERTVFMQKGMEKALRPYFELTNAVRIGDLELFRNIADKFATTFNADRTHNLIVRLRHNVIRTGLRNISISYSRISLADVAKKLRLNSPNPIADAESIVAKAIRDGAIDATLDHANGWMVSKETGDIYSTNEPQLAFNSRIAFCLNMHNEAVRALRFPPNTHKEKESAEKRRERQQQEQELAKHIAEEDDDDF
;
A
#
# COMPACT_ATOMS: atom_id res chain seq x y z
N MET A 1 -40.47 8.85 -31.84
CA MET A 1 -40.97 9.50 -30.61
C MET A 1 -40.88 8.50 -29.47
N THR A 2 -39.75 8.50 -28.79
CA THR A 2 -39.47 7.71 -27.57
C THR A 2 -38.42 8.52 -26.83
N GLN A 3 -38.83 9.22 -25.77
CA GLN A 3 -37.94 10.07 -24.98
C GLN A 3 -37.05 9.21 -24.10
N ASP A 4 -35.74 9.46 -24.23
CA ASP A 4 -34.69 8.96 -23.37
C ASP A 4 -34.88 9.44 -21.93
N LEU A 5 -35.05 8.49 -21.00
CA LEU A 5 -34.95 8.71 -19.56
C LEU A 5 -33.47 8.66 -19.16
N GLU A 6 -32.79 9.79 -19.34
CA GLU A 6 -31.52 10.06 -18.67
C GLU A 6 -31.73 10.04 -17.15
N MET A 7 -31.08 9.10 -16.47
CA MET A 7 -30.92 9.14 -15.02
C MET A 7 -30.09 10.37 -14.65
N LYS A 8 -30.81 11.42 -14.25
CA LYS A 8 -30.27 12.65 -13.68
C LYS A 8 -29.42 12.30 -12.45
N ASP A 9 -28.12 12.54 -12.57
CA ASP A 9 -27.18 12.63 -11.45
C ASP A 9 -27.81 13.44 -10.31
N ARG A 10 -27.97 12.82 -9.14
CA ARG A 10 -28.33 13.53 -7.92
C ARG A 10 -27.20 14.48 -7.57
N SER A 11 -27.42 15.74 -7.92
CA SER A 11 -26.61 16.89 -7.55
C SER A 11 -26.42 16.95 -6.04
N MET A 12 -25.17 17.19 -5.65
CA MET A 12 -24.75 17.66 -4.34
C MET A 12 -25.48 19.01 -4.07
N PRO A 13 -26.14 19.20 -2.92
CA PRO A 13 -26.70 20.50 -2.58
C PRO A 13 -25.57 21.45 -2.18
N SER A 14 -25.37 22.49 -3.00
CA SER A 14 -24.55 23.66 -2.69
C SER A 14 -25.28 24.57 -1.69
N ASN A 15 -24.60 24.86 -0.59
CA ASN A 15 -24.99 25.77 0.48
C ASN A 15 -25.29 27.20 0.01
N SER A 16 -26.42 27.74 0.44
CA SER A 16 -26.51 29.10 0.98
C SER A 16 -27.85 29.30 1.71
N VAL A 17 -27.80 29.17 3.05
CA VAL A 17 -28.47 29.98 4.09
C VAL A 17 -28.17 29.29 5.42
N SER A 18 -27.67 30.08 6.37
CA SER A 18 -27.14 29.70 7.68
C SER A 18 -28.06 28.80 8.52
N SER A 19 -27.61 27.58 8.79
CA SER A 19 -28.04 26.74 9.90
C SER A 19 -26.81 26.30 10.70
N PRO A 20 -26.89 26.14 12.04
CA PRO A 20 -25.74 25.83 12.87
C PRO A 20 -25.16 24.48 12.48
N ALA A 21 -23.83 24.37 12.45
CA ALA A 21 -23.14 23.15 12.04
C ALA A 21 -23.75 21.91 12.73
N PRO A 22 -24.14 20.85 11.99
CA PRO A 22 -24.62 19.62 12.62
C PRO A 22 -23.55 19.12 13.58
N SER A 23 -23.98 18.83 14.81
CA SER A 23 -23.07 18.45 15.90
C SER A 23 -22.27 17.21 15.50
N THR A 24 -20.99 17.16 15.87
CA THR A 24 -20.12 15.98 15.67
C THR A 24 -20.74 14.69 16.23
N LEU A 25 -21.60 14.81 17.24
CA LEU A 25 -22.42 13.73 17.79
C LEU A 25 -23.46 13.17 16.79
N GLN A 26 -24.13 14.02 16.01
CA GLN A 26 -25.05 13.57 14.97
C GLN A 26 -24.32 12.79 13.87
N HIS A 27 -23.14 13.24 13.46
CA HIS A 27 -22.32 12.50 12.49
C HIS A 27 -21.80 11.17 13.04
N LEU A 28 -21.48 11.08 14.33
CA LEU A 28 -21.11 9.81 14.96
C LEU A 28 -22.31 8.85 15.06
N ARG A 29 -23.52 9.37 15.36
CA ARG A 29 -24.76 8.59 15.34
C ARG A 29 -25.13 8.11 13.94
N GLU A 30 -24.92 8.93 12.91
CA GLU A 30 -25.04 8.53 11.50
C GLU A 30 -24.01 7.45 11.12
N ILE A 31 -22.79 7.51 11.65
CA ILE A 31 -21.78 6.48 11.41
C ILE A 31 -22.15 5.17 12.12
N ALA A 32 -22.66 5.23 13.35
CA ALA A 32 -23.15 4.07 14.08
C ALA A 32 -24.32 3.40 13.34
N SER A 33 -25.30 4.18 12.85
CA SER A 33 -26.42 3.64 12.06
C SER A 33 -25.97 3.09 10.70
N LEU A 34 -24.94 3.66 10.08
CA LEU A 34 -24.32 3.10 8.87
C LEU A 34 -23.59 1.78 9.13
N ILE A 35 -23.01 1.59 10.33
CA ILE A 35 -22.40 0.33 10.74
C ILE A 35 -23.49 -0.70 11.06
N GLU A 36 -24.55 -0.32 11.78
CA GLU A 36 -25.70 -1.18 12.04
C GLU A 36 -26.35 -1.64 10.73
N THR A 37 -26.72 -0.72 9.85
CA THR A 37 -27.30 -1.06 8.54
C THR A 37 -26.34 -1.85 7.65
N GLY A 38 -25.04 -1.58 7.71
CA GLY A 38 -24.00 -2.35 7.02
C GLY A 38 -23.83 -3.77 7.58
N SER A 39 -24.00 -3.95 8.89
CA SER A 39 -23.97 -5.25 9.55
C SER A 39 -25.19 -6.10 9.16
N TYR A 40 -26.37 -5.49 9.11
CA TYR A 40 -27.61 -6.13 8.70
C TYR A 40 -27.62 -6.47 7.20
N SER A 41 -27.07 -5.60 6.34
CA SER A 41 -26.98 -5.85 4.90
C SER A 41 -25.76 -6.66 4.48
N LYS A 42 -24.84 -6.97 5.41
CA LYS A 42 -23.51 -7.58 5.14
C LYS A 42 -22.68 -6.81 4.11
N GLU A 43 -22.97 -5.53 3.86
CA GLU A 43 -22.25 -4.70 2.89
C GLU A 43 -20.99 -4.08 3.52
N VAL A 44 -19.87 -4.78 3.34
CA VAL A 44 -18.49 -4.37 3.66
C VAL A 44 -18.16 -2.93 3.18
N ARG A 45 -18.75 -2.49 2.06
CA ARG A 45 -18.54 -1.14 1.48
C ARG A 45 -19.07 0.00 2.34
N ARG A 46 -20.22 -0.19 3.02
CA ARG A 46 -20.82 0.83 3.88
C ARG A 46 -19.99 1.03 5.15
N ILE A 47 -19.50 -0.06 5.73
CA ILE A 47 -18.57 -0.06 6.87
C ILE A 47 -17.25 0.64 6.50
N ALA A 48 -16.70 0.39 5.31
CA ALA A 48 -15.49 1.08 4.83
C ALA A 48 -15.69 2.59 4.56
N ARG A 49 -16.94 3.04 4.31
CA ARG A 49 -17.29 4.46 4.18
C ARG A 49 -17.42 5.12 5.56
N ALA A 50 -18.07 4.45 6.50
CA ALA A 50 -18.16 4.85 7.92
C ALA A 50 -16.76 5.10 8.53
N VAL A 51 -15.82 4.15 8.37
CA VAL A 51 -14.45 4.30 8.87
C VAL A 51 -13.72 5.48 8.22
N ARG A 52 -13.96 5.78 6.94
CA ARG A 52 -13.36 6.95 6.27
C ARG A 52 -13.89 8.27 6.82
N LEU A 53 -15.19 8.36 7.08
CA LEU A 53 -15.82 9.53 7.70
C LEU A 53 -15.26 9.75 9.13
N THR A 54 -14.99 8.66 9.84
CA THR A 54 -14.38 8.69 11.18
C THR A 54 -13.00 9.38 11.18
N ILE A 55 -12.18 9.12 10.16
CA ILE A 55 -10.83 9.72 10.04
C ILE A 55 -10.90 11.23 9.79
N VAL A 56 -11.92 11.70 9.05
CA VAL A 56 -12.16 13.13 8.83
C VAL A 56 -12.61 13.81 10.14
N LEU A 57 -13.39 13.11 10.94
CA LEU A 57 -13.85 13.56 12.25
C LEU A 57 -12.77 13.53 13.34
N ARG A 58 -11.66 12.81 13.13
CA ARG A 58 -10.55 12.68 14.10
C ARG A 58 -10.08 14.02 14.68
N ARG A 59 -10.00 15.08 13.86
CA ARG A 59 -9.56 16.42 14.31
C ARG A 59 -10.59 17.16 15.17
N LYS A 60 -11.83 16.67 15.25
CA LYS A 60 -12.96 17.28 15.97
C LYS A 60 -13.44 16.45 17.16
N LEU A 61 -12.75 15.35 17.50
CA LEU A 61 -13.12 14.49 18.62
C LEU A 61 -12.65 15.11 19.95
N THR A 62 -13.61 15.33 20.87
CA THR A 62 -13.37 15.85 22.23
C THR A 62 -13.74 14.76 23.25
N SER A 63 -13.11 14.76 24.43
CA SER A 63 -13.31 13.74 25.48
C SER A 63 -14.78 13.52 25.84
N SER A 64 -15.52 14.62 26.00
CA SER A 64 -16.97 14.66 26.33
C SER A 64 -17.89 14.11 25.22
N ILE A 65 -17.43 14.18 23.97
CA ILE A 65 -18.17 13.70 22.78
C ILE A 65 -18.01 12.19 22.64
N ILE A 66 -16.88 11.64 23.09
CA ILE A 66 -16.62 10.20 23.09
C ILE A 66 -17.37 9.54 24.26
N SER A 67 -17.36 10.12 25.46
CA SER A 67 -18.14 9.58 26.59
C SER A 67 -19.64 9.55 26.28
N SER A 68 -20.21 10.67 25.83
CA SER A 68 -21.63 10.74 25.45
C SER A 68 -22.00 9.85 24.25
N PHE A 69 -21.06 9.54 23.37
CA PHE A 69 -21.26 8.57 22.29
C PHE A 69 -21.17 7.13 22.79
N LEU A 70 -20.22 6.82 23.68
CA LEU A 70 -20.12 5.52 24.33
C LEU A 70 -21.42 5.24 25.12
N ASP A 71 -21.88 6.18 25.94
CA ASP A 71 -23.09 6.02 26.77
C ASP A 71 -24.37 5.81 25.95
N HIS A 72 -24.39 6.31 24.71
CA HIS A 72 -25.50 6.11 23.77
C HIS A 72 -25.36 4.81 22.94
N VAL A 73 -24.15 4.34 22.68
CA VAL A 73 -23.89 3.20 21.77
C VAL A 73 -23.77 1.88 22.49
N LEU A 74 -23.23 1.85 23.71
CA LEU A 74 -23.35 0.67 24.55
C LEU A 74 -24.16 0.94 25.81
N THR A 75 -24.93 -0.08 26.22
CA THR A 75 -25.76 -0.05 27.42
C THR A 75 -24.85 0.15 28.65
N PRO A 76 -25.19 1.04 29.60
CA PRO A 76 -24.40 1.19 30.83
C PRO A 76 -24.35 -0.14 31.58
N GLY A 77 -23.18 -0.80 31.55
CA GLY A 77 -22.96 -2.13 32.16
C GLY A 77 -22.17 -3.17 31.34
N SER A 78 -21.85 -2.93 30.07
CA SER A 78 -20.96 -3.86 29.31
C SER A 78 -19.51 -3.79 29.83
N GLU A 79 -18.80 -4.92 29.96
CA GLU A 79 -17.38 -4.96 30.36
C GLU A 79 -16.49 -4.08 29.47
N ALA A 80 -16.85 -3.94 28.19
CA ALA A 80 -16.16 -3.07 27.25
C ALA A 80 -16.30 -1.60 27.65
N HIS A 81 -17.46 -1.21 28.18
CA HIS A 81 -17.71 0.14 28.69
C HIS A 81 -16.89 0.46 29.93
N ALA A 82 -16.83 -0.44 30.91
CA ALA A 82 -16.01 -0.26 32.11
C ALA A 82 -14.51 -0.18 31.78
N LYS A 83 -14.04 -0.96 30.79
CA LYS A 83 -12.66 -0.91 30.31
C LYS A 83 -12.39 0.36 29.51
N LEU A 84 -13.30 0.79 28.63
CA LEU A 84 -13.14 1.98 27.79
C LEU A 84 -13.31 3.29 28.56
N SER A 85 -14.18 3.34 29.57
CA SER A 85 -14.36 4.50 30.45
C SER A 85 -13.17 4.70 31.39
N ALA A 86 -12.48 3.62 31.78
CA ALA A 86 -11.22 3.71 32.53
C ALA A 86 -10.06 4.32 31.72
N TYR A 87 -10.10 4.28 30.39
CA TYR A 87 -9.09 4.88 29.51
C TYR A 87 -9.39 6.33 29.09
N LEU A 88 -10.59 6.85 29.38
CA LEU A 88 -10.88 8.27 29.19
C LEU A 88 -10.39 9.02 30.44
N PRO A 89 -9.60 10.11 30.29
CA PRO A 89 -9.36 10.98 31.43
C PRO A 89 -10.71 11.53 31.88
N LYS A 90 -11.09 11.22 33.13
CA LYS A 90 -12.14 11.93 33.83
C LYS A 90 -11.68 13.39 33.91
N GLU A 91 -12.32 14.27 33.17
CA GLU A 91 -12.33 15.67 33.58
C GLU A 91 -13.42 15.73 34.65
N ASP A 92 -13.02 16.12 35.86
CA ASP A 92 -13.89 16.30 37.01
C ASP A 92 -14.85 17.47 36.71
N ASP A 93 -15.99 17.16 36.09
CA ASP A 93 -17.14 18.05 36.11
C ASP A 93 -18.03 17.64 37.30
N HIS A 94 -17.84 18.36 38.40
CA HIS A 94 -18.80 18.45 39.50
C HIS A 94 -20.10 19.06 38.98
N GLU A 95 -21.00 18.25 38.43
CA GLU A 95 -22.42 18.58 38.35
C GLU A 95 -23.15 17.80 39.44
N MET A 96 -23.72 18.55 40.39
CA MET A 96 -24.47 18.03 41.53
C MET A 96 -25.62 17.12 41.06
N GLU A 97 -25.63 15.89 41.54
CA GLU A 97 -26.78 15.00 41.43
C GLU A 97 -27.96 15.59 42.20
N VAL A 98 -29.07 15.85 41.50
CA VAL A 98 -30.39 16.05 42.12
C VAL A 98 -31.25 14.88 41.68
N ASP A 99 -31.62 14.04 42.65
CA ASP A 99 -32.41 12.82 42.51
C ASP A 99 -33.70 13.03 41.68
N ALA A 100 -33.82 12.30 40.57
CA ALA A 100 -35.09 12.03 39.91
C ALA A 100 -35.24 10.52 39.70
N ALA A 101 -36.06 9.92 40.55
CA ALA A 101 -36.32 8.49 40.62
C ALA A 101 -36.83 7.88 39.30
N THR A 102 -36.20 6.76 38.95
CA THR A 102 -36.71 5.59 38.21
C THR A 102 -38.05 5.74 37.45
N SER A 103 -37.96 5.73 36.12
CA SER A 103 -38.94 5.03 35.29
C SER A 103 -38.22 4.06 34.36
N ALA A 104 -38.25 2.79 34.75
CA ALA A 104 -37.82 1.67 33.94
C ALA A 104 -38.74 1.54 32.72
N ILE A 105 -38.40 2.22 31.63
CA ILE A 105 -38.85 1.82 30.30
C ILE A 105 -37.80 0.84 29.78
N GLN A 106 -38.13 -0.45 29.87
CA GLN A 106 -37.41 -1.51 29.18
C GLN A 106 -37.46 -1.23 27.67
N THR A 107 -36.50 -0.49 27.15
CA THR A 107 -36.21 -0.53 25.71
C THR A 107 -35.63 -1.91 25.41
N PRO A 108 -36.16 -2.65 24.42
CA PRO A 108 -35.73 -4.01 24.14
C PRO A 108 -34.23 -3.98 23.86
N ALA A 109 -33.50 -4.88 24.51
CA ALA A 109 -32.06 -5.04 24.34
C ALA A 109 -31.74 -5.12 22.85
N LYS A 110 -31.28 -3.99 22.27
CA LYS A 110 -30.65 -4.02 20.95
C LYS A 110 -29.43 -4.90 21.13
N HIS A 111 -29.49 -6.10 20.58
CA HIS A 111 -28.37 -7.04 20.58
C HIS A 111 -27.08 -6.26 20.25
N LEU A 112 -26.16 -6.20 21.22
CA LEU A 112 -24.86 -5.56 21.07
C LEU A 112 -24.19 -6.17 19.84
N LEU A 113 -24.15 -5.41 18.75
CA LEU A 113 -23.45 -5.82 17.55
C LEU A 113 -21.96 -5.75 17.88
N PRO A 114 -21.21 -6.87 17.79
CA PRO A 114 -19.78 -6.88 18.05
C PRO A 114 -19.03 -5.80 17.23
N GLU A 115 -19.55 -5.45 16.05
CA GLU A 115 -19.00 -4.43 15.16
C GLU A 115 -19.01 -3.01 15.77
N LEU A 116 -20.02 -2.67 16.57
CA LEU A 116 -20.10 -1.36 17.24
C LEU A 116 -19.10 -1.27 18.40
N GLU A 117 -18.92 -2.35 19.15
CA GLU A 117 -17.94 -2.40 20.25
C GLU A 117 -16.51 -2.25 19.72
N ILE A 118 -16.17 -2.94 18.62
CA ILE A 118 -14.87 -2.83 17.94
C ILE A 118 -14.63 -1.42 17.40
N TYR A 119 -15.68 -0.82 16.86
CA TYR A 119 -15.60 0.55 16.39
C TYR A 119 -15.38 1.54 17.55
N CYS A 120 -15.97 1.30 18.71
CA CYS A 120 -15.71 2.07 19.92
C CYS A 120 -14.26 1.89 20.41
N TYR A 121 -13.73 0.67 20.41
CA TYR A 121 -12.30 0.43 20.68
C TYR A 121 -11.39 1.18 19.69
N LEU A 122 -11.74 1.20 18.40
CA LEU A 122 -11.00 1.94 17.38
C LEU A 122 -11.00 3.45 17.64
N LEU A 123 -12.14 4.00 18.04
CA LEU A 123 -12.29 5.43 18.38
C LEU A 123 -11.48 5.81 19.62
N VAL A 124 -11.54 5.02 20.68
CA VAL A 124 -10.79 5.29 21.91
C VAL A 124 -9.28 5.18 21.67
N LEU A 125 -8.86 4.18 20.89
CA LEU A 125 -7.45 4.01 20.54
C LEU A 125 -6.93 5.19 19.68
N LEU A 126 -7.74 5.68 18.73
CA LEU A 126 -7.45 6.91 17.98
C LEU A 126 -7.29 8.13 18.90
N PHE A 127 -8.18 8.30 19.86
CA PHE A 127 -8.15 9.40 20.81
C PHE A 127 -6.94 9.35 21.75
N LEU A 128 -6.58 8.17 22.26
CA LEU A 128 -5.41 7.98 23.11
C LEU A 128 -4.09 8.29 22.38
N ILE A 129 -4.00 7.93 21.09
CA ILE A 129 -2.87 8.31 20.23
C ILE A 129 -2.79 9.83 20.08
N ASP A 130 -3.93 10.50 19.89
CA ASP A 130 -3.99 11.96 19.73
C ASP A 130 -3.64 12.70 21.02
N LYS A 131 -4.04 12.18 22.19
CA LYS A 131 -3.62 12.68 23.52
C LYS A 131 -2.20 12.24 23.94
N LYS A 132 -1.45 11.55 23.09
CA LYS A 132 -0.06 11.05 23.33
C LYS A 132 0.11 10.13 24.55
N LYS A 133 -0.96 9.48 25.04
CA LYS A 133 -0.89 8.52 26.15
C LYS A 133 -0.60 7.11 25.63
N TYR A 134 0.68 6.81 25.40
CA TYR A 134 1.08 5.58 24.68
C TYR A 134 0.93 4.28 25.48
N ASN A 135 1.06 4.32 26.81
CA ASN A 135 0.95 3.13 27.67
C ASN A 135 -0.50 2.65 27.81
N GLU A 136 -1.44 3.57 27.99
CA GLU A 136 -2.88 3.28 28.00
C GLU A 136 -3.35 2.78 26.61
N ALA A 137 -2.82 3.38 25.53
CA ALA A 137 -3.10 2.94 24.16
C ALA A 137 -2.64 1.49 23.90
N LYS A 138 -1.49 1.07 24.45
CA LYS A 138 -1.02 -0.31 24.36
C LYS A 138 -2.01 -1.28 24.99
N ALA A 139 -2.40 -1.05 26.24
CA ALA A 139 -3.31 -1.94 26.98
C ALA A 139 -4.69 -2.04 26.31
N CYS A 140 -5.23 -0.91 25.83
CA CYS A 140 -6.47 -0.90 25.06
C CYS A 140 -6.34 -1.68 23.75
N SER A 141 -5.19 -1.56 23.06
CA SER A 141 -4.93 -2.23 21.79
C SER A 141 -4.71 -3.74 21.94
N SER A 142 -4.06 -4.22 23.00
CA SER A 142 -3.88 -5.65 23.28
C SER A 142 -5.20 -6.31 23.70
N ALA A 143 -6.00 -5.64 24.53
CA ALA A 143 -7.34 -6.08 24.90
C ALA A 143 -8.25 -6.21 23.66
N SER A 144 -8.18 -5.25 22.75
CA SER A 144 -8.93 -5.27 21.48
C SER A 144 -8.57 -6.50 20.64
N ILE A 145 -7.29 -6.89 20.58
CA ILE A 145 -6.85 -8.06 19.82
C ILE A 145 -7.30 -9.38 20.45
N VAL A 146 -7.23 -9.50 21.77
CA VAL A 146 -7.71 -10.70 22.48
C VAL A 146 -9.19 -10.90 22.22
N TRP A 147 -9.97 -9.82 22.29
CA TRP A 147 -11.39 -9.87 22.02
C TRP A 147 -11.70 -10.18 20.55
N LEU A 148 -10.92 -9.63 19.61
CA LEU A 148 -11.08 -9.88 18.18
C LEU A 148 -10.79 -11.34 17.76
N LYS A 149 -9.95 -12.06 18.52
CA LYS A 149 -9.75 -13.50 18.32
C LYS A 149 -11.03 -14.30 18.59
N ASN A 150 -11.85 -13.84 19.53
CA ASN A 150 -13.08 -14.51 19.97
C ASN A 150 -14.28 -14.19 19.08
N THR A 151 -14.29 -13.05 18.38
CA THR A 151 -15.39 -12.67 17.48
C THR A 151 -15.18 -13.14 16.04
N ASN A 152 -16.12 -13.92 15.50
CA ASN A 152 -16.01 -14.55 14.17
C ASN A 152 -17.09 -14.04 13.19
N ARG A 153 -16.98 -12.78 12.74
CA ARG A 153 -17.85 -12.25 11.67
C ARG A 153 -17.03 -11.54 10.58
N ARG A 154 -17.29 -11.83 9.29
CA ARG A 154 -16.57 -11.22 8.15
C ARG A 154 -16.69 -9.69 8.05
N THR A 155 -17.76 -9.13 8.59
CA THR A 155 -17.99 -7.68 8.66
C THR A 155 -16.99 -6.99 9.61
N VAL A 156 -16.52 -7.71 10.62
CA VAL A 156 -15.50 -7.24 11.57
C VAL A 156 -14.14 -7.10 10.90
N ASP A 157 -13.81 -7.91 9.89
CA ASP A 157 -12.48 -7.96 9.27
C ASP A 157 -12.01 -6.61 8.71
N VAL A 158 -12.94 -5.79 8.19
CA VAL A 158 -12.63 -4.42 7.72
C VAL A 158 -12.17 -3.53 8.88
N ILE A 159 -12.85 -3.60 10.01
CA ILE A 159 -12.55 -2.81 11.21
C ILE A 159 -11.31 -3.38 11.91
N ALA A 160 -11.19 -4.71 11.95
CA ALA A 160 -10.02 -5.45 12.43
C ALA A 160 -8.74 -5.03 11.70
N SER A 161 -8.78 -4.94 10.37
CA SER A 161 -7.64 -4.51 9.56
C SER A 161 -7.10 -3.13 9.95
N ARG A 162 -7.98 -2.24 10.43
CA ARG A 162 -7.64 -0.90 10.92
C ARG A 162 -7.14 -0.93 12.35
N LEU A 163 -7.76 -1.73 13.21
CA LEU A 163 -7.27 -1.97 14.56
C LEU A 163 -5.86 -2.55 14.55
N TYR A 164 -5.57 -3.54 13.70
CA TYR A 164 -4.20 -4.09 13.57
C TYR A 164 -3.20 -3.00 13.16
N PHE A 165 -3.59 -2.08 12.28
CA PHE A 165 -2.72 -0.97 11.89
C PHE A 165 -2.41 -0.03 13.07
N TYR A 166 -3.43 0.38 13.83
CA TYR A 166 -3.21 1.26 14.96
C TYR A 166 -2.58 0.56 16.17
N TYR A 167 -2.80 -0.75 16.33
CA TYR A 167 -2.07 -1.59 17.27
C TYR A 167 -0.58 -1.62 16.93
N SER A 168 -0.21 -1.88 15.67
CA SER A 168 1.20 -1.80 15.30
C SER A 168 1.77 -0.39 15.51
N TYR A 169 0.98 0.66 15.28
CA TYR A 169 1.43 2.04 15.43
C TYR A 169 1.62 2.46 16.91
N SER A 170 0.73 2.06 17.81
CA SER A 170 0.87 2.35 19.25
C SER A 170 2.16 1.75 19.81
N TYR A 171 2.50 0.54 19.40
CA TYR A 171 3.76 -0.08 19.81
C TYR A 171 5.00 0.49 19.08
N GLU A 172 4.87 0.96 17.84
CA GLU A 172 5.97 1.68 17.16
C GLU A 172 6.36 2.94 17.95
N LEU A 173 5.38 3.66 18.48
CA LEU A 173 5.62 4.89 19.25
C LEU A 173 6.29 4.63 20.61
N THR A 174 6.14 3.43 21.14
CA THR A 174 6.77 3.02 22.41
C THR A 174 8.07 2.23 22.25
N GLY A 175 8.44 1.82 21.03
CA GLY A 175 9.67 1.07 20.76
C GLY A 175 9.58 -0.46 20.91
N ASP A 176 8.53 -1.02 21.53
CA ASP A 176 8.42 -2.47 21.81
C ASP A 176 7.87 -3.29 20.63
N LEU A 177 8.49 -3.16 19.46
CA LEU A 177 8.03 -3.81 18.24
C LEU A 177 8.34 -5.32 18.19
N ALA A 178 9.32 -5.79 18.97
CA ALA A 178 9.76 -7.19 18.92
C ALA A 178 8.71 -8.16 19.48
N GLU A 179 8.05 -7.79 20.59
CA GLU A 179 7.06 -8.64 21.28
C GLU A 179 5.81 -8.92 20.45
N ILE A 180 5.47 -7.98 19.56
CA ILE A 180 4.30 -8.08 18.70
C ILE A 180 4.42 -9.19 17.66
N ARG A 181 5.63 -9.58 17.26
CA ARG A 181 5.83 -10.51 16.14
C ARG A 181 5.11 -11.83 16.34
N GLY A 182 5.19 -12.40 17.54
CA GLY A 182 4.48 -13.64 17.88
C GLY A 182 2.98 -13.50 17.74
N ASN A 183 2.42 -12.40 18.25
CA ASN A 183 0.99 -12.10 18.16
C ASN A 183 0.54 -11.86 16.71
N LEU A 184 1.29 -11.09 15.91
CA LEU A 184 0.95 -10.86 14.49
C LEU A 184 1.05 -12.13 13.64
N LEU A 185 2.04 -13.00 13.89
CA LEU A 185 2.15 -14.28 13.18
C LEU A 185 0.98 -15.21 13.52
N ALA A 186 0.59 -15.28 14.80
CA ALA A 186 -0.58 -16.03 15.21
C ALA A 186 -1.87 -15.50 14.56
N LEU A 187 -2.05 -14.18 14.53
CA LEU A 187 -3.17 -13.54 13.85
C LEU A 187 -3.16 -13.77 12.34
N HIS A 188 -1.99 -13.71 11.70
CA HIS A 188 -1.86 -13.99 10.27
C HIS A 188 -2.24 -15.43 9.95
N ARG A 189 -1.81 -16.40 10.77
CA ARG A 189 -2.23 -17.81 10.64
C ARG A 189 -3.74 -17.99 10.80
N ILE A 190 -4.35 -17.29 11.76
CA ILE A 190 -5.81 -17.33 11.95
C ILE A 190 -6.51 -16.72 10.73
N ALA A 191 -6.04 -15.59 10.21
CA ALA A 191 -6.61 -14.94 9.02
C ALA A 191 -6.48 -15.83 7.77
N THR A 192 -5.35 -16.52 7.58
CA THR A 192 -5.16 -17.47 6.47
C THR A 192 -6.11 -18.66 6.56
N LEU A 193 -6.37 -19.17 7.77
CA LEU A 193 -7.30 -20.28 7.98
C LEU A 193 -8.76 -19.85 7.78
N ARG A 194 -9.10 -18.60 8.10
CA ARG A 194 -10.44 -18.03 7.91
C ARG A 194 -10.69 -17.53 6.48
N HIS A 195 -9.68 -17.56 5.61
CA HIS A 195 -9.71 -16.96 4.27
C HIS A 195 -10.15 -15.48 4.31
N ASP A 196 -9.63 -14.71 5.27
CA ASP A 196 -9.81 -13.25 5.31
C ASP A 196 -8.70 -12.57 4.52
N GLU A 197 -9.00 -12.21 3.27
CA GLU A 197 -8.05 -11.61 2.33
C GLU A 197 -7.59 -10.22 2.78
N LEU A 198 -8.48 -9.41 3.37
CA LEU A 198 -8.17 -8.05 3.82
C LEU A 198 -7.34 -8.06 5.11
N GLY A 199 -7.69 -8.92 6.06
CA GLY A 199 -6.88 -9.14 7.26
C GLY A 199 -5.51 -9.69 6.92
N GLN A 200 -5.43 -10.64 5.98
CA GLN A 200 -4.17 -11.24 5.57
C GLN A 200 -3.22 -10.22 4.92
N GLU A 201 -3.71 -9.38 3.99
CA GLU A 201 -2.93 -8.32 3.35
C GLU A 201 -2.42 -7.28 4.37
N THR A 202 -3.27 -6.85 5.30
CA THR A 202 -2.85 -5.89 6.34
C THR A 202 -1.81 -6.47 7.29
N LEU A 203 -2.05 -7.67 7.81
CA LEU A 203 -1.15 -8.33 8.75
C LEU A 203 0.21 -8.59 8.10
N LEU A 204 0.23 -9.03 6.84
CA LEU A 204 1.47 -9.21 6.09
C LEU A 204 2.25 -7.90 5.95
N ASN A 205 1.57 -6.81 5.58
CA ASN A 205 2.19 -5.49 5.46
C ASN A 205 2.79 -4.99 6.78
N LEU A 206 2.11 -5.26 7.91
CA LEU A 206 2.60 -4.89 9.24
C LEU A 206 3.81 -5.74 9.65
N LEU A 207 3.78 -7.04 9.37
CA LEU A 207 4.92 -7.94 9.59
C LEU A 207 6.13 -7.48 8.78
N LEU A 208 5.97 -7.23 7.48
CA LEU A 208 7.05 -6.73 6.61
C LEU A 208 7.62 -5.41 7.12
N ARG A 209 6.76 -4.49 7.59
CA ARG A 209 7.20 -3.23 8.19
C ARG A 209 8.06 -3.46 9.44
N ASN A 210 7.66 -4.41 10.30
CA ASN A 210 8.43 -4.76 11.50
C ASN A 210 9.80 -5.35 11.14
N TYR A 211 9.87 -6.27 10.18
CA TYR A 211 11.15 -6.84 9.73
C TYR A 211 12.07 -5.78 9.11
N LEU A 212 11.51 -4.88 8.31
CA LEU A 212 12.26 -3.76 7.72
C LEU A 212 12.74 -2.75 8.79
N HIS A 213 11.97 -2.57 9.88
CA HIS A 213 12.38 -1.68 10.97
C HIS A 213 13.65 -2.17 11.66
N HIS A 214 13.76 -3.48 11.88
CA HIS A 214 14.91 -4.10 12.54
C HIS A 214 16.02 -4.56 11.58
N ASN A 215 15.88 -4.29 10.28
CA ASN A 215 16.82 -4.68 9.22
C ASN A 215 16.96 -6.21 9.02
N LEU A 216 15.96 -7.01 9.37
CA LEU A 216 15.95 -8.47 9.12
C LEU A 216 15.39 -8.77 7.72
N TYR A 217 16.18 -8.50 6.69
CA TYR A 217 15.75 -8.63 5.29
C TYR A 217 15.56 -10.08 4.83
N ASP A 218 16.43 -11.00 5.26
CA ASP A 218 16.37 -12.42 4.86
C ASP A 218 15.13 -13.14 5.41
N GLN A 219 14.73 -12.80 6.63
CA GLN A 219 13.51 -13.34 7.22
C GLN A 219 12.25 -12.80 6.52
N ALA A 220 12.26 -11.53 6.15
CA ALA A 220 11.16 -10.92 5.40
C ALA A 220 10.98 -11.59 4.03
N GLU A 221 12.07 -11.94 3.36
CA GLU A 221 12.00 -12.63 2.07
C GLU A 221 11.50 -14.07 2.20
N LYS A 222 12.00 -14.82 3.20
CA LYS A 222 11.53 -16.19 3.47
C LYS A 222 10.04 -16.23 3.83
N LEU A 223 9.55 -15.19 4.52
CA LEU A 223 8.11 -15.04 4.79
C LEU A 223 7.35 -14.73 3.50
N ARG A 224 7.87 -13.82 2.66
CA ARG A 224 7.28 -13.48 1.36
C ARG A 224 7.17 -14.70 0.45
N SER A 225 8.21 -15.52 0.31
CA SER A 225 8.21 -16.66 -0.63
C SER A 225 7.15 -17.71 -0.30
N LYS A 226 6.77 -17.82 0.98
CA LYS A 226 5.74 -18.73 1.47
C LYS A 226 4.35 -18.11 1.56
N ALA A 227 4.23 -16.79 1.52
CA ALA A 227 2.94 -16.12 1.55
C ALA A 227 2.24 -16.25 0.18
N PRO A 228 0.92 -16.53 0.13
CA PRO A 228 0.19 -16.58 -1.13
C PRO A 228 0.21 -15.21 -1.82
N ARG A 229 0.24 -15.22 -3.16
CA ARG A 229 0.14 -13.99 -3.96
C ARG A 229 -1.30 -13.50 -3.91
N PHE A 230 -1.51 -12.28 -3.43
CA PHE A 230 -2.85 -11.68 -3.32
C PHE A 230 -3.27 -10.98 -4.60
N GLU A 231 -4.51 -11.23 -5.03
CA GLU A 231 -5.22 -10.34 -5.96
C GLU A 231 -5.73 -9.11 -5.18
N ALA A 232 -5.54 -7.92 -5.73
CA ALA A 232 -5.63 -6.67 -4.98
C ALA A 232 -7.08 -6.30 -4.59
N HIS A 233 -7.52 -6.71 -3.40
CA HIS A 233 -8.85 -6.36 -2.87
C HIS A 233 -8.90 -4.90 -2.39
N SER A 234 -7.80 -4.40 -1.82
CA SER A 234 -7.65 -3.00 -1.44
C SER A 234 -6.43 -2.38 -2.11
N ASN A 235 -6.68 -1.49 -3.08
CA ASN A 235 -5.61 -0.73 -3.75
C ASN A 235 -4.64 -0.05 -2.76
N GLN A 236 -5.14 0.41 -1.60
CA GLN A 236 -4.32 1.07 -0.58
C GLN A 236 -3.34 0.12 0.11
N GLN A 237 -3.77 -1.11 0.41
CA GLN A 237 -2.93 -2.11 1.08
C GLN A 237 -1.97 -2.75 0.08
N PHE A 238 -2.45 -3.02 -1.13
CA PHE A 238 -1.63 -3.50 -2.23
C PHE A 238 -0.48 -2.54 -2.58
N CYS A 239 -0.72 -1.23 -2.58
CA CYS A 239 0.35 -0.23 -2.77
C CYS A 239 1.44 -0.33 -1.71
N ARG A 240 1.07 -0.56 -0.44
CA ARG A 240 2.03 -0.70 0.67
C ARG A 240 2.83 -1.99 0.52
N TYR A 241 2.16 -3.07 0.15
CA TYR A 241 2.78 -4.36 -0.11
C TYR A 241 3.83 -4.25 -1.22
N LEU A 242 3.46 -3.69 -2.37
CA LEU A 242 4.39 -3.46 -3.47
C LEU A 242 5.59 -2.59 -3.08
N PHE A 243 5.38 -1.58 -2.23
CA PHE A 243 6.46 -0.74 -1.74
C PHE A 243 7.44 -1.51 -0.83
N TYR A 244 6.94 -2.34 0.09
CA TYR A 244 7.80 -3.18 0.93
C TYR A 244 8.50 -4.26 0.11
N LEU A 245 7.80 -4.85 -0.87
CA LEU A 245 8.38 -5.80 -1.81
C LEU A 245 9.53 -5.17 -2.59
N GLY A 246 9.32 -3.97 -3.15
CA GLY A 246 10.34 -3.23 -3.88
C GLY A 246 11.56 -2.91 -3.01
N LYS A 247 11.35 -2.55 -1.73
CA LYS A 247 12.45 -2.32 -0.78
C LYS A 247 13.28 -3.58 -0.53
N ILE A 248 12.63 -4.72 -0.27
CA ILE A 248 13.32 -5.99 -0.02
C ILE A 248 14.15 -6.40 -1.25
N ARG A 249 13.53 -6.38 -2.43
CA ARG A 249 14.20 -6.71 -3.70
C ARG A 249 15.39 -5.79 -4.01
N THR A 250 15.25 -4.49 -3.74
CA THR A 250 16.35 -3.52 -3.92
C THR A 250 17.58 -3.88 -3.07
N ILE A 251 17.36 -4.36 -1.86
CA ILE A 251 18.45 -4.72 -0.93
C ILE A 251 19.12 -6.02 -1.38
N GLN A 252 18.34 -6.96 -1.92
CA GLN A 252 18.77 -8.26 -2.47
C GLN A 252 19.41 -8.18 -3.86
N LEU A 253 19.60 -6.96 -4.39
CA LEU A 253 20.21 -6.68 -5.70
C LEU A 253 19.34 -7.03 -6.92
N GLU A 254 18.07 -7.40 -6.73
CA GLU A 254 17.09 -7.62 -7.81
C GLU A 254 16.50 -6.29 -8.28
N TYR A 255 17.27 -5.51 -9.04
CA TYR A 255 16.90 -4.13 -9.39
C TYR A 255 15.79 -4.02 -10.45
N THR A 256 15.71 -4.96 -11.39
CA THR A 256 14.69 -4.97 -12.48
C THR A 256 13.29 -5.11 -11.89
N ASP A 257 13.09 -6.14 -11.08
CA ASP A 257 11.84 -6.46 -10.41
C ASP A 257 11.46 -5.42 -9.34
N ALA A 258 12.47 -4.84 -8.67
CA ALA A 258 12.26 -3.73 -7.75
C ALA A 258 11.74 -2.48 -8.46
N LYS A 259 12.28 -2.16 -9.64
CA LYS A 259 11.83 -1.01 -10.45
C LYS A 259 10.36 -1.16 -10.80
N GLU A 260 9.93 -2.31 -11.30
CA GLU A 260 8.53 -2.53 -11.68
C GLU A 260 7.58 -2.42 -10.50
N SER A 261 7.88 -3.10 -9.39
CA SER A 261 7.05 -3.06 -8.18
C SER A 261 6.94 -1.66 -7.57
N LEU A 262 8.04 -0.89 -7.52
CA LEU A 262 8.03 0.49 -7.04
C LEU A 262 7.26 1.44 -7.97
N LEU A 263 7.37 1.27 -9.29
CA LEU A 263 6.60 2.08 -10.25
C LEU A 263 5.11 1.76 -10.21
N GLN A 264 4.74 0.50 -10.09
CA GLN A 264 3.34 0.11 -9.87
C GLN A 264 2.81 0.70 -8.56
N ALA A 265 3.59 0.67 -7.48
CA ALA A 265 3.22 1.29 -6.21
C ALA A 265 3.02 2.80 -6.33
N ALA A 266 3.91 3.49 -7.06
CA ALA A 266 3.83 4.93 -7.26
C ALA A 266 2.61 5.35 -8.09
N ARG A 267 2.22 4.56 -9.10
CA ARG A 267 1.04 4.81 -9.95
C ARG A 267 -0.28 4.51 -9.25
N LYS A 268 -0.34 3.44 -8.45
CA LYS A 268 -1.56 3.04 -7.73
C LYS A 268 -1.84 3.89 -6.46
N ALA A 269 -0.88 4.69 -6.01
CA ALA A 269 -1.03 5.51 -4.80
C ALA A 269 -2.03 6.68 -5.01
N PRO A 270 -2.96 6.93 -4.05
CA PRO A 270 -3.94 7.99 -4.17
C PRO A 270 -3.30 9.39 -4.08
N VAL A 271 -3.89 10.38 -4.76
CA VAL A 271 -3.40 11.77 -4.84
C VAL A 271 -3.30 12.45 -3.46
N ALA A 272 -4.15 12.06 -2.50
CA ALA A 272 -4.14 12.60 -1.15
C ALA A 272 -2.89 12.22 -0.33
N ALA A 273 -2.23 11.08 -0.64
CA ALA A 273 -1.12 10.55 0.15
C ALA A 273 0.24 11.09 -0.33
N ARG A 274 0.51 12.38 -0.07
CA ARG A 274 1.74 13.07 -0.52
C ARG A 274 3.02 12.44 0.04
N GLY A 275 3.09 12.19 1.34
CA GLY A 275 4.29 11.65 1.99
C GLY A 275 4.68 10.25 1.48
N PHE A 276 3.70 9.37 1.27
CA PHE A 276 3.95 8.04 0.74
C PHE A 276 4.48 8.08 -0.70
N ARG A 277 3.90 8.93 -1.56
CA ARG A 277 4.38 9.12 -2.93
C ARG A 277 5.81 9.66 -2.98
N ILE A 278 6.15 10.62 -2.11
CA ILE A 278 7.53 11.12 -1.98
C ILE A 278 8.48 9.95 -1.67
N GLN A 279 8.14 9.11 -0.68
CA GLN A 279 9.00 7.99 -0.32
C GLN A 279 9.14 6.96 -1.44
N CYS A 280 8.04 6.58 -2.11
CA CYS A 280 8.10 5.68 -3.26
C CYS A 280 8.98 6.24 -4.38
N ASN A 281 8.85 7.53 -4.68
CA ASN A 281 9.64 8.17 -5.73
C ASN A 281 11.12 8.28 -5.38
N LYS A 282 11.47 8.58 -4.12
CA LYS A 282 12.87 8.55 -3.65
C LYS A 282 13.51 7.18 -3.92
N TRP A 283 12.83 6.11 -3.51
CA TRP A 283 13.31 4.74 -3.73
C TRP A 283 13.34 4.37 -5.21
N ALA A 284 12.33 4.74 -5.99
CA ALA A 284 12.28 4.47 -7.43
C ALA A 284 13.42 5.16 -8.19
N VAL A 285 13.78 6.41 -7.81
CA VAL A 285 14.92 7.13 -8.39
C VAL A 285 16.22 6.41 -8.09
N ILE A 286 16.45 5.97 -6.85
CA ILE A 286 17.66 5.23 -6.47
C ILE A 286 17.78 3.93 -7.27
N VAL A 287 16.70 3.15 -7.39
CA VAL A 287 16.72 1.88 -8.15
C VAL A 287 16.98 2.12 -9.64
N ARG A 288 16.38 3.16 -10.24
CA ARG A 288 16.67 3.54 -11.62
C ARG A 288 18.14 3.92 -11.82
N LEU A 289 18.70 4.72 -10.92
CA LEU A 289 20.12 5.06 -10.94
C LEU A 289 21.03 3.82 -10.76
N LEU A 290 20.60 2.84 -9.95
CA LEU A 290 21.33 1.58 -9.77
C LEU A 290 21.34 0.69 -11.02
N LEU A 291 20.30 0.79 -11.85
CA LEU A 291 20.23 0.14 -13.18
C LEU A 291 21.00 0.91 -14.26
N GLY A 292 21.47 2.13 -13.96
CA GLY A 292 22.11 3.01 -14.94
C GLY A 292 21.13 3.76 -15.85
N GLU A 293 19.83 3.74 -15.54
CA GLU A 293 18.82 4.53 -16.24
C GLU A 293 18.62 5.89 -15.55
N ILE A 294 18.71 6.96 -16.32
CA ILE A 294 18.51 8.31 -15.80
C ILE A 294 16.99 8.59 -15.72
N PRO A 295 16.45 8.98 -14.54
CA PRO A 295 15.04 9.33 -14.41
C PRO A 295 14.71 10.65 -15.12
N GLU A 296 13.50 10.71 -15.68
CA GLU A 296 13.00 11.94 -16.32
C GLU A 296 12.83 13.10 -15.33
N ARG A 297 13.11 14.32 -15.79
CA ARG A 297 12.99 15.56 -15.02
C ARG A 297 11.57 15.81 -14.49
N THR A 298 10.55 15.29 -15.20
CA THR A 298 9.13 15.37 -14.85
C THR A 298 8.81 14.74 -13.49
N VAL A 299 9.57 13.72 -13.06
CA VAL A 299 9.38 13.05 -11.77
C VAL A 299 9.72 13.98 -10.60
N PHE A 300 10.68 14.89 -10.78
CA PHE A 300 11.16 15.80 -9.75
C PHE A 300 10.33 17.08 -9.62
N MET A 301 9.66 17.50 -10.69
CA MET A 301 8.93 18.78 -10.79
C MET A 301 7.45 18.71 -10.40
N GLN A 302 7.00 17.61 -9.78
CA GLN A 302 5.61 17.50 -9.34
C GLN A 302 5.32 18.44 -8.16
N LYS A 303 4.25 19.25 -8.29
CA LYS A 303 3.84 20.26 -7.30
C LYS A 303 3.81 19.68 -5.88
N GLY A 304 4.62 20.24 -4.98
CA GLY A 304 4.68 19.86 -3.56
C GLY A 304 5.65 18.73 -3.19
N MET A 305 6.34 18.09 -4.15
CA MET A 305 7.37 17.07 -3.88
C MET A 305 8.81 17.57 -4.06
N GLU A 306 8.98 18.74 -4.68
CA GLU A 306 10.27 19.30 -5.08
C GLU A 306 11.26 19.46 -3.92
N LYS A 307 10.79 19.99 -2.77
CA LYS A 307 11.65 20.22 -1.59
C LYS A 307 12.29 18.94 -1.06
N ALA A 308 11.54 17.83 -1.05
CA ALA A 308 12.02 16.55 -0.53
C ALA A 308 12.86 15.76 -1.54
N LEU A 309 12.72 16.07 -2.84
CA LEU A 309 13.43 15.40 -3.93
C LEU A 309 14.71 16.13 -4.37
N ARG A 310 14.93 17.37 -3.91
CA ARG A 310 16.10 18.19 -4.25
C ARG A 310 17.45 17.49 -4.00
N PRO A 311 17.69 16.81 -2.85
CA PRO A 311 18.94 16.06 -2.63
C PRO A 311 19.14 14.92 -3.64
N TYR A 312 18.06 14.23 -3.99
CA TYR A 312 18.10 13.16 -4.98
C TYR A 312 18.27 13.69 -6.41
N PHE A 313 17.79 14.90 -6.70
CA PHE A 313 18.02 15.56 -7.98
C PHE A 313 19.49 15.94 -8.18
N GLU A 314 20.13 16.54 -7.17
CA GLU A 314 21.57 16.83 -7.22
C GLU A 314 22.40 15.54 -7.36
N LEU A 315 22.01 14.48 -6.66
CA LEU A 315 22.61 13.15 -6.81
C LEU A 315 22.48 12.62 -8.25
N THR A 316 21.30 12.73 -8.87
CA THR A 316 21.10 12.31 -10.27
C THR A 316 21.96 13.10 -11.25
N ASN A 317 22.18 14.40 -11.01
CA ASN A 317 23.03 15.22 -11.86
C ASN A 317 24.50 14.78 -11.79
N ALA A 318 25.01 14.47 -10.60
CA ALA A 318 26.37 13.94 -10.46
C ALA A 318 26.53 12.58 -11.16
N VAL A 319 25.54 11.67 -11.04
CA VAL A 319 25.56 10.38 -11.74
C VAL A 319 25.51 10.55 -13.26
N ARG A 320 24.72 11.51 -13.77
CA ARG A 320 24.64 11.80 -15.20
C ARG A 320 25.94 12.33 -15.78
N ILE A 321 26.63 13.22 -15.04
CA ILE A 321 27.92 13.78 -15.46
C ILE A 321 29.02 12.71 -15.38
N GLY A 322 28.95 11.81 -14.40
CA GLY A 322 29.96 10.76 -14.19
C GLY A 322 31.17 11.22 -13.37
N ASP A 323 31.05 12.31 -12.60
CA ASP A 323 32.13 12.86 -11.78
C ASP A 323 32.07 12.31 -10.35
N LEU A 324 33.15 11.63 -9.94
CA LEU A 324 33.28 11.01 -8.63
C LEU A 324 33.42 12.02 -7.49
N GLU A 325 34.02 13.18 -7.72
CA GLU A 325 34.24 14.19 -6.67
C GLU A 325 32.96 14.93 -6.34
N LEU A 326 32.22 15.36 -7.37
CA LEU A 326 30.89 15.94 -7.19
C LEU A 326 29.95 14.97 -6.47
N PHE A 327 30.02 13.68 -6.82
CA PHE A 327 29.24 12.64 -6.15
C PHE A 327 29.59 12.54 -4.65
N ARG A 328 30.88 12.51 -4.29
CA ARG A 328 31.32 12.48 -2.88
C ARG A 328 30.85 13.73 -2.13
N ASN A 329 31.06 14.91 -2.69
CA ASN A 329 30.65 16.18 -2.07
C ASN A 329 29.13 16.24 -1.81
N ILE A 330 28.30 15.73 -2.73
CA ILE A 330 26.85 15.68 -2.56
C ILE A 330 26.45 14.61 -1.54
N ALA A 331 27.11 13.45 -1.55
CA ALA A 331 26.87 12.39 -0.57
C ALA A 331 27.14 12.88 0.86
N ASP A 332 28.20 13.66 1.06
CA ASP A 332 28.56 14.21 2.38
C ASP A 332 27.61 15.33 2.80
N LYS A 333 27.26 16.26 1.89
CA LYS A 333 26.30 17.35 2.16
C LYS A 333 24.93 16.86 2.62
N PHE A 334 24.44 15.76 2.05
CA PHE A 334 23.09 15.24 2.31
C PHE A 334 23.07 13.94 3.14
N ALA A 335 24.20 13.55 3.75
CA ALA A 335 24.33 12.31 4.51
C ALA A 335 23.23 12.14 5.59
N THR A 336 22.89 13.22 6.30
CA THR A 336 21.84 13.21 7.32
C THR A 336 20.46 12.86 6.76
N THR A 337 20.12 13.38 5.58
CA THR A 337 18.84 13.10 4.91
C THR A 337 18.78 11.66 4.39
N PHE A 338 19.88 11.13 3.88
CA PHE A 338 19.98 9.75 3.40
C PHE A 338 19.97 8.72 4.53
N ASN A 339 20.55 9.08 5.68
CA ASN A 339 20.49 8.25 6.90
C ASN A 339 19.07 8.21 7.45
N ALA A 340 18.36 9.34 7.50
CA ALA A 340 16.95 9.38 7.88
C ALA A 340 16.07 8.51 6.95
N ASP A 341 16.38 8.49 5.64
CA ASP A 341 15.66 7.67 4.65
C ASP A 341 16.09 6.19 4.65
N ARG A 342 17.13 5.81 5.40
CA ARG A 342 17.79 4.48 5.39
C ARG A 342 18.30 4.05 4.00
N THR A 343 18.75 5.00 3.19
CA THR A 343 19.20 4.77 1.80
C THR A 343 20.72 4.86 1.63
N HIS A 344 21.46 5.12 2.70
CA HIS A 344 22.93 5.29 2.67
C HIS A 344 23.66 4.12 2.00
N ASN A 345 23.31 2.88 2.35
CA ASN A 345 23.93 1.68 1.78
C ASN A 345 23.76 1.59 0.25
N LEU A 346 22.62 2.07 -0.27
CA LEU A 346 22.37 2.08 -1.71
C LEU A 346 23.16 3.17 -2.42
N ILE A 347 23.39 4.30 -1.74
CA ILE A 347 24.15 5.42 -2.30
C ILE A 347 25.62 5.06 -2.39
N VAL A 348 26.20 4.38 -1.40
CA VAL A 348 27.58 3.88 -1.51
C VAL A 348 27.75 2.99 -2.75
N ARG A 349 26.74 2.16 -3.07
CA ARG A 349 26.74 1.31 -4.28
C ARG A 349 26.61 2.11 -5.58
N LEU A 350 26.01 3.30 -5.58
CA LEU A 350 25.91 4.14 -6.77
C LEU A 350 27.28 4.56 -7.31
N ARG A 351 28.35 4.55 -6.49
CA ARG A 351 29.70 4.87 -6.95
C ARG A 351 30.14 4.04 -8.16
N HIS A 352 29.85 2.74 -8.19
CA HIS A 352 30.17 1.89 -9.34
C HIS A 352 29.34 2.26 -10.58
N ASN A 353 28.09 2.68 -10.39
CA ASN A 353 27.24 3.15 -11.48
C ASN A 353 27.70 4.51 -12.03
N VAL A 354 28.16 5.44 -11.19
CA VAL A 354 28.77 6.71 -11.66
C VAL A 354 29.94 6.42 -12.59
N ILE A 355 30.82 5.47 -12.21
CA ILE A 355 31.97 5.06 -13.03
C ILE A 355 31.49 4.43 -14.34
N ARG A 356 30.50 3.53 -14.29
CA ARG A 356 29.94 2.88 -15.48
C ARG A 356 29.32 3.89 -16.45
N THR A 357 28.53 4.85 -15.95
CA THR A 357 27.91 5.91 -16.74
C THR A 357 28.97 6.85 -17.32
N GLY A 358 29.97 7.25 -16.53
CA GLY A 358 31.09 8.06 -17.00
C GLY A 358 31.87 7.39 -18.13
N LEU A 359 32.20 6.09 -17.98
CA LEU A 359 32.89 5.33 -19.02
C LEU A 359 32.05 5.14 -20.28
N ARG A 360 30.73 4.90 -20.15
CA ARG A 360 29.82 4.81 -21.29
C ARG A 360 29.76 6.15 -22.06
N ASN A 361 29.74 7.28 -21.36
CA ASN A 361 29.79 8.59 -22.02
C ASN A 361 31.11 8.80 -22.77
N ILE A 362 32.24 8.35 -22.19
CA ILE A 362 33.56 8.43 -22.83
C ILE A 362 33.61 7.54 -24.08
N SER A 363 33.12 6.30 -24.01
CA SER A 363 33.15 5.36 -25.14
C SER A 363 32.29 5.80 -26.32
N ILE A 364 31.17 6.49 -26.05
CA ILE A 364 30.32 7.08 -27.10
C ILE A 364 30.98 8.32 -27.71
N SER A 365 31.73 9.08 -26.92
CA SER A 365 32.32 10.36 -27.36
C SER A 365 33.64 10.19 -28.13
N TYR A 366 34.39 9.11 -27.90
CA TYR A 366 35.72 8.90 -28.46
C TYR A 366 35.86 7.51 -29.06
N SER A 367 36.34 7.43 -30.31
CA SER A 367 36.71 6.16 -30.97
C SER A 367 38.00 5.55 -30.40
N ARG A 368 38.95 6.41 -30.02
CA ARG A 368 40.21 6.03 -29.37
C ARG A 368 40.53 7.02 -28.27
N ILE A 369 40.86 6.53 -27.08
CA ILE A 369 41.26 7.37 -25.96
C ILE A 369 42.40 6.71 -25.16
N SER A 370 43.34 7.53 -24.68
CA SER A 370 44.41 7.07 -23.80
C SER A 370 43.88 6.76 -22.39
N LEU A 371 44.40 5.72 -21.73
CA LEU A 371 44.01 5.39 -20.36
C LEU A 371 44.33 6.53 -19.36
N ALA A 372 45.37 7.31 -19.63
CA ALA A 372 45.73 8.48 -18.83
C ALA A 372 44.65 9.57 -18.89
N ASP A 373 44.06 9.82 -20.07
CA ASP A 373 43.01 10.82 -20.23
C ASP A 373 41.66 10.32 -19.68
N VAL A 374 41.39 9.02 -19.74
CA VAL A 374 40.25 8.39 -19.06
C VAL A 374 40.35 8.63 -17.55
N ALA A 375 41.52 8.39 -16.95
CA ALA A 375 41.73 8.58 -15.51
C ALA A 375 41.57 10.05 -15.09
N LYS A 376 42.07 10.99 -15.91
CA LYS A 376 41.88 12.44 -15.68
C LYS A 376 40.42 12.85 -15.75
N LYS A 377 39.66 12.37 -16.74
CA LYS A 377 38.24 12.70 -16.92
C LYS A 377 37.36 12.13 -15.80
N LEU A 378 37.68 10.93 -15.30
CA LEU A 378 36.98 10.32 -14.18
C LEU A 378 37.46 10.84 -12.81
N ARG A 379 38.52 11.66 -12.77
CA ARG A 379 39.15 12.17 -11.55
C ARG A 379 39.46 11.06 -10.54
N LEU A 380 40.18 10.03 -11.00
CA LEU A 380 40.62 8.94 -10.14
C LEU A 380 41.80 9.41 -9.29
N ASN A 381 41.56 9.64 -7.99
CA ASN A 381 42.55 10.15 -7.03
C ASN A 381 43.51 9.05 -6.49
N SER A 382 43.93 8.11 -7.34
CA SER A 382 44.80 6.99 -6.95
C SER A 382 46.28 7.28 -7.24
N PRO A 383 47.24 6.75 -6.43
CA PRO A 383 48.67 6.86 -6.71
C PRO A 383 49.10 6.28 -8.07
N ASN A 384 48.36 5.29 -8.60
CA ASN A 384 48.59 4.70 -9.92
C ASN A 384 47.33 4.80 -10.81
N PRO A 385 47.01 5.98 -11.35
CA PRO A 385 45.75 6.23 -12.06
C PRO A 385 45.60 5.42 -13.36
N ILE A 386 46.72 5.01 -13.96
CA ILE A 386 46.75 4.28 -15.24
C ILE A 386 46.33 2.82 -15.05
N ALA A 387 46.89 2.13 -14.06
CA ALA A 387 46.59 0.72 -13.77
C ALA A 387 45.16 0.53 -13.23
N ASP A 388 44.67 1.49 -12.44
CA ASP A 388 43.28 1.48 -11.96
C ASP A 388 42.29 1.74 -13.09
N ALA A 389 42.57 2.69 -13.99
CA ALA A 389 41.75 2.93 -15.17
C ALA A 389 41.71 1.70 -16.07
N GLU A 390 42.84 1.05 -16.30
CA GLU A 390 42.92 -0.20 -17.05
C GLU A 390 42.06 -1.31 -16.43
N SER A 391 42.17 -1.52 -15.12
CA SER A 391 41.41 -2.54 -14.39
C SER A 391 39.90 -2.28 -14.43
N ILE A 392 39.49 -1.02 -14.29
CA ILE A 392 38.07 -0.64 -14.36
C ILE A 392 37.53 -0.82 -15.77
N VAL A 393 38.28 -0.40 -16.80
CA VAL A 393 37.86 -0.55 -18.21
C VAL A 393 37.81 -2.03 -18.58
N ALA A 394 38.80 -2.84 -18.20
CA ALA A 394 38.82 -4.28 -18.43
C ALA A 394 37.61 -4.97 -17.78
N LYS A 395 37.25 -4.55 -16.56
CA LYS A 395 36.03 -5.02 -15.89
C LYS A 395 34.76 -4.59 -16.63
N ALA A 396 34.68 -3.34 -17.08
CA ALA A 396 33.53 -2.84 -17.81
C ALA A 396 33.31 -3.58 -19.15
N ILE A 397 34.39 -3.96 -19.84
CA ILE A 397 34.33 -4.80 -21.05
C ILE A 397 33.86 -6.21 -20.70
N ARG A 398 34.40 -6.82 -19.64
CA ARG A 398 33.98 -8.16 -19.17
C ARG A 398 32.51 -8.20 -18.77
N ASP A 399 32.03 -7.15 -18.10
CA ASP A 399 30.63 -7.00 -17.68
C ASP A 399 29.68 -6.68 -18.86
N GLY A 400 30.21 -6.54 -20.09
CA GLY A 400 29.43 -6.20 -21.28
C GLY A 400 28.83 -4.80 -21.24
N ALA A 401 29.37 -3.91 -20.41
CA ALA A 401 28.88 -2.54 -20.29
C ALA A 401 29.33 -1.64 -21.45
N ILE A 402 30.46 -1.99 -22.08
CA ILE A 402 31.11 -1.21 -23.12
C ILE A 402 31.73 -2.16 -24.14
N ASP A 403 31.40 -1.95 -25.42
CA ASP A 403 32.02 -2.66 -26.53
C ASP A 403 33.31 -1.96 -26.95
N ALA A 404 34.40 -2.29 -26.25
CA ALA A 404 35.73 -1.77 -26.55
C ALA A 404 36.80 -2.87 -26.42
N THR A 405 37.91 -2.67 -27.11
CA THR A 405 39.12 -3.47 -27.01
C THR A 405 40.22 -2.65 -26.35
N LEU A 406 40.96 -3.27 -25.42
CA LEU A 406 42.13 -2.67 -24.78
C LEU A 406 43.39 -3.04 -25.56
N ASP A 407 44.17 -2.03 -25.94
CA ASP A 407 45.53 -2.22 -26.44
C ASP A 407 46.51 -1.94 -25.29
N HIS A 408 47.04 -3.01 -24.72
CA HIS A 408 47.99 -2.96 -23.61
C HIS A 408 49.36 -2.41 -24.00
N ALA A 409 49.76 -2.50 -25.29
CA ALA A 409 51.08 -2.04 -25.73
C ALA A 409 51.15 -0.52 -25.84
N ASN A 410 50.06 0.11 -26.31
CA ASN A 410 49.97 1.56 -26.48
C ASN A 410 49.19 2.28 -25.36
N GLY A 411 48.55 1.52 -24.46
CA GLY A 411 47.76 2.07 -23.35
C GLY A 411 46.48 2.79 -23.82
N TRP A 412 45.86 2.29 -24.89
CA TRP A 412 44.68 2.89 -25.51
C TRP A 412 43.45 2.00 -25.35
N MET A 413 42.32 2.64 -25.12
CA MET A 413 41.00 2.04 -25.26
C MET A 413 40.46 2.39 -26.65
N VAL A 414 40.19 1.36 -27.45
CA VAL A 414 39.58 1.49 -28.78
C VAL A 414 38.13 1.02 -28.67
N SER A 415 37.18 1.94 -28.81
CA SER A 415 35.76 1.56 -28.86
C SER A 415 35.44 0.98 -30.24
N LYS A 416 34.58 -0.05 -30.26
CA LYS A 416 34.01 -0.52 -31.50
C LYS A 416 32.90 0.44 -31.91
N GLU A 417 32.86 0.79 -33.19
CA GLU A 417 31.78 1.61 -33.72
C GLU A 417 30.46 0.85 -33.54
N THR A 418 29.43 1.56 -33.06
CA THR A 418 28.08 1.00 -32.93
C THR A 418 27.56 0.71 -34.33
N GLY A 419 27.49 -0.56 -34.70
CA GLY A 419 26.84 -1.00 -35.94
C GLY A 419 25.34 -0.68 -35.96
N ASP A 420 24.72 -0.82 -37.12
CA ASP A 420 23.30 -0.54 -37.29
C ASP A 420 22.44 -1.44 -36.40
N ILE A 421 21.77 -0.83 -35.44
CA ILE A 421 20.88 -1.51 -34.47
C ILE A 421 19.74 -2.25 -35.21
N TYR A 422 19.30 -1.73 -36.35
CA TYR A 422 18.23 -2.32 -37.17
C TYR A 422 18.61 -3.64 -37.85
N SER A 423 19.89 -3.93 -38.00
CA SER A 423 20.36 -5.25 -38.47
C SER A 423 20.27 -6.32 -37.40
N THR A 424 19.99 -5.95 -36.14
CA THR A 424 19.89 -6.86 -35.01
C THR A 424 18.43 -7.15 -34.64
N ASN A 425 18.22 -8.14 -33.76
CA ASN A 425 16.90 -8.51 -33.24
C ASN A 425 16.40 -7.58 -32.11
N GLU A 426 17.18 -6.57 -31.70
CA GLU A 426 16.79 -5.67 -30.59
C GLU A 426 15.46 -4.94 -30.82
N PRO A 427 15.16 -4.39 -32.03
CA PRO A 427 13.88 -3.75 -32.29
C PRO A 427 12.71 -4.73 -32.17
N GLN A 428 12.89 -5.98 -32.63
CA GLN A 428 11.86 -7.02 -32.54
C GLN A 428 11.54 -7.36 -31.08
N LEU A 429 12.56 -7.49 -30.22
CA LEU A 429 12.37 -7.72 -28.78
C LEU A 429 11.64 -6.56 -28.10
N ALA A 430 12.00 -5.32 -28.45
CA ALA A 430 11.34 -4.13 -27.95
C ALA A 430 9.86 -4.10 -28.35
N PHE A 431 9.54 -4.39 -29.62
CA PHE A 431 8.15 -4.47 -30.07
C PHE A 431 7.39 -5.61 -29.41
N ASN A 432 7.99 -6.79 -29.27
CA ASN A 432 7.34 -7.92 -28.60
C ASN A 432 6.95 -7.58 -27.16
N SER A 433 7.85 -6.95 -26.39
CA SER A 433 7.55 -6.51 -25.02
C SER A 433 6.38 -5.52 -24.96
N ARG A 434 6.30 -4.61 -25.94
CA ARG A 434 5.24 -3.60 -26.03
C ARG A 434 3.91 -4.18 -26.48
N ILE A 435 3.92 -5.10 -27.45
CA ILE A 435 2.74 -5.81 -27.94
C ILE A 435 2.16 -6.65 -26.80
N ALA A 436 2.98 -7.42 -26.10
CA ALA A 436 2.56 -8.20 -24.94
C ALA A 436 1.92 -7.32 -23.86
N PHE A 437 2.52 -6.16 -23.56
CA PHE A 437 1.95 -5.19 -22.62
C PHE A 437 0.57 -4.66 -23.09
N CYS A 438 0.44 -4.26 -24.35
CA CYS A 438 -0.81 -3.76 -24.91
C CYS A 438 -1.91 -4.82 -24.91
N LEU A 439 -1.59 -6.07 -25.29
CA LEU A 439 -2.53 -7.18 -25.31
C LEU A 439 -2.97 -7.56 -23.89
N ASN A 440 -2.05 -7.57 -22.92
CA ASN A 440 -2.39 -7.80 -21.52
C ASN A 440 -3.33 -6.71 -20.98
N MET A 441 -3.06 -5.43 -21.30
CA MET A 441 -3.93 -4.32 -20.93
C MET A 441 -5.33 -4.47 -21.57
N HIS A 442 -5.41 -4.88 -22.83
CA HIS A 442 -6.68 -5.16 -23.50
C HIS A 442 -7.43 -6.30 -22.80
N ASN A 443 -6.76 -7.40 -22.51
CA ASN A 443 -7.35 -8.55 -21.83
C ASN A 443 -7.85 -8.19 -20.41
N GLU A 444 -7.08 -7.40 -19.66
CA GLU A 444 -7.49 -6.89 -18.35
C GLU A 444 -8.70 -5.95 -18.45
N ALA A 445 -8.73 -5.07 -19.45
CA ALA A 445 -9.87 -4.18 -19.70
C ALA A 445 -11.13 -4.97 -20.07
N VAL A 446 -11.02 -6.00 -20.93
CA VAL A 446 -12.13 -6.88 -21.29
C VAL A 446 -12.61 -7.68 -20.07
N ARG A 447 -11.71 -8.18 -19.22
CA ARG A 447 -12.07 -8.83 -17.94
C ARG A 447 -12.75 -7.86 -16.98
N ALA A 448 -12.30 -6.61 -16.90
CA ALA A 448 -12.91 -5.60 -16.04
C ALA A 448 -14.29 -5.12 -16.55
N LEU A 449 -14.50 -5.07 -17.87
CA LEU A 449 -15.80 -4.80 -18.49
C LEU A 449 -16.80 -5.93 -18.21
N ARG A 450 -16.30 -7.17 -18.21
CA ARG A 450 -17.04 -8.35 -17.72
C ARG A 450 -17.03 -8.34 -16.18
N PHE A 451 -17.72 -7.39 -15.56
CA PHE A 451 -18.14 -7.54 -14.16
C PHE A 451 -18.75 -8.95 -13.99
N PRO A 452 -18.57 -9.62 -12.83
CA PRO A 452 -19.21 -10.91 -12.61
C PRO A 452 -20.67 -10.76 -13.03
N PRO A 453 -21.17 -11.59 -13.97
CA PRO A 453 -22.52 -11.47 -14.48
C PRO A 453 -23.40 -11.34 -13.25
N ASN A 454 -24.14 -10.22 -13.21
CA ASN A 454 -24.77 -9.68 -12.01
C ASN A 454 -25.16 -10.80 -11.05
N THR A 455 -24.83 -10.67 -9.77
CA THR A 455 -25.45 -11.47 -8.71
C THR A 455 -26.94 -11.11 -8.51
N HIS A 456 -27.54 -10.35 -9.43
CA HIS A 456 -28.82 -10.75 -10.00
C HIS A 456 -28.52 -11.83 -11.04
N LYS A 457 -28.25 -13.07 -10.62
CA LYS A 457 -29.33 -14.07 -10.81
C LYS A 457 -30.65 -13.30 -10.91
N GLU A 458 -31.03 -12.95 -12.13
CA GLU A 458 -32.41 -13.15 -12.53
C GLU A 458 -32.79 -14.44 -11.80
N LYS A 459 -33.54 -14.30 -10.71
CA LYS A 459 -34.29 -15.42 -10.15
C LYS A 459 -34.80 -16.11 -11.41
N GLU A 460 -34.43 -17.37 -11.63
CA GLU A 460 -34.83 -18.13 -12.82
C GLU A 460 -36.16 -17.58 -13.28
N SER A 461 -36.20 -16.96 -14.48
CA SER A 461 -37.37 -16.20 -14.90
C SER A 461 -38.58 -17.07 -14.57
N ALA A 462 -39.64 -16.48 -13.99
CA ALA A 462 -40.81 -17.26 -13.61
C ALA A 462 -41.30 -18.14 -14.78
N GLU A 463 -41.01 -17.72 -16.01
CA GLU A 463 -41.07 -18.47 -17.27
C GLU A 463 -40.18 -19.72 -17.31
N LYS A 464 -38.85 -19.67 -17.11
CA LYS A 464 -38.00 -20.89 -17.08
C LYS A 464 -38.38 -21.87 -15.97
N ARG A 465 -38.98 -21.38 -14.88
CA ARG A 465 -39.50 -22.23 -13.80
C ARG A 465 -40.85 -22.87 -14.17
N ARG A 466 -41.70 -22.15 -14.91
CA ARG A 466 -42.95 -22.65 -15.49
C ARG A 466 -42.70 -23.63 -16.64
N GLU A 467 -41.73 -23.38 -17.50
CA GLU A 467 -41.32 -24.29 -18.58
C GLU A 467 -40.81 -25.62 -18.01
N ARG A 468 -40.05 -25.59 -16.91
CA ARG A 468 -39.61 -26.82 -16.23
C ARG A 468 -40.76 -27.59 -15.62
N GLN A 469 -41.73 -26.90 -15.00
CA GLN A 469 -42.95 -27.54 -14.47
C GLN A 469 -43.86 -28.07 -15.58
N GLN A 470 -43.92 -27.39 -16.73
CA GLN A 470 -44.66 -27.87 -17.91
C GLN A 470 -43.97 -29.10 -18.51
N GLN A 471 -42.65 -29.11 -18.63
CA GLN A 471 -41.89 -30.28 -19.08
C GLN A 471 -42.03 -31.46 -18.11
N GLU A 472 -42.02 -31.22 -16.79
CA GLU A 472 -42.30 -32.26 -15.80
C GLU A 472 -43.74 -32.78 -15.89
N GLN A 473 -44.72 -31.92 -16.18
CA GLN A 473 -46.11 -32.32 -16.41
C GLN A 473 -46.31 -33.07 -17.74
N GLU A 474 -45.62 -32.67 -18.80
CA GLU A 474 -45.63 -33.36 -20.10
C GLU A 474 -44.97 -34.72 -20.00
N LEU A 475 -43.85 -34.85 -19.27
CA LEU A 475 -43.23 -36.13 -18.97
C LEU A 475 -44.13 -37.02 -18.11
N ALA A 476 -44.77 -36.47 -17.08
CA ALA A 476 -45.72 -37.22 -16.25
C ALA A 476 -46.95 -37.68 -17.05
N LYS A 477 -47.42 -36.88 -18.00
CA LYS A 477 -48.49 -37.28 -18.93
C LYS A 477 -48.03 -38.36 -19.90
N HIS A 478 -46.82 -38.24 -20.44
CA HIS A 478 -46.26 -39.27 -21.32
C HIS A 478 -46.11 -40.62 -20.60
N ILE A 479 -45.70 -40.61 -19.33
CA ILE A 479 -45.61 -41.82 -18.51
C ILE A 479 -47.02 -42.37 -18.20
N ALA A 480 -48.00 -41.50 -17.92
CA ALA A 480 -49.38 -41.93 -17.70
C ALA A 480 -50.05 -42.48 -18.97
N GLU A 481 -49.76 -41.91 -20.13
CA GLU A 481 -50.23 -42.41 -21.43
C GLU A 481 -49.54 -43.73 -21.80
N GLU A 482 -48.25 -43.90 -21.49
CA GLU A 482 -47.55 -45.19 -21.63
C GLU A 482 -48.06 -46.26 -20.65
N ASP A 483 -48.49 -45.88 -19.44
CA ASP A 483 -49.10 -46.79 -18.46
C ASP A 483 -50.58 -47.13 -18.81
N ASP A 484 -51.29 -46.24 -19.52
CA ASP A 484 -52.68 -46.46 -19.99
C ASP A 484 -52.74 -47.27 -21.31
N ASP A 485 -51.66 -47.34 -22.08
CA ASP A 485 -51.54 -48.15 -23.31
C ASP A 485 -51.20 -49.64 -23.04
N ASP A 486 -51.08 -50.06 -21.78
CA ASP A 486 -50.82 -51.45 -21.35
C ASP A 486 -52.05 -52.13 -20.71
N PHE A 487 -53.26 -51.88 -21.26
CA PHE A 487 -54.49 -52.67 -20.97
C PHE A 487 -55.37 -52.97 -22.19
#